data_AF-A0A0P9SU51-F1
#
_entry.id   AF-A0A0P9SU51-F1
#
_cell.length_a   1.000
_cell.length_b   1.000
_cell.length_c   1.000
_cell.angle_alpha   90.00
_cell.angle_beta   90.00
_cell.angle_gamma   90.00
#
_symmetry.space_group_name_H-M   'P 1'
#
loop_
_entity.id
_entity.type
_entity.pdbx_description
1 polymer ?
#
loop_
_entity_poly.entity_id
_entity_poly.type
_entity_poly.pdbx_seq_one_letter_code
_entity_poly.pdbx_strand_id
1 'polypeptide(L)'
;MRNPHAHHIVFKEGRGKLMKAYLSKSKAILEKHDIDWYKGKENPIWAPNKGHTTANAKKVYDALENADAGGLGTRSDVVSALRKMGQHFADETIDLLP
;
A
#
# COMPACT_ATOMS: atom_id res chain seq x y z
N MET A 1 -16.07 -11.90 0.72
CA MET A 1 -14.74 -12.05 0.11
C MET A 1 -14.44 -13.51 -0.16
N ARG A 2 -13.94 -13.86 -1.35
CA ARG A 2 -13.49 -15.22 -1.68
C ARG A 2 -12.00 -15.35 -1.42
N ASN A 3 -11.57 -16.40 -0.69
CA ASN A 3 -10.16 -16.64 -0.32
C ASN A 3 -9.46 -15.40 0.28
N PRO A 4 -9.99 -14.82 1.37
CA PRO A 4 -9.40 -13.64 1.97
C PRO A 4 -8.06 -14.00 2.64
N HIS A 5 -7.18 -13.02 2.85
CA HIS A 5 -6.00 -13.14 3.72
C HIS A 5 -5.66 -11.78 4.37
N ALA A 6 -4.74 -11.79 5.33
CA ALA A 6 -4.10 -10.57 5.82
C ALA A 6 -3.17 -10.02 4.73
N HIS A 7 -3.74 -9.16 3.88
CA HIS A 7 -3.07 -8.57 2.74
C HIS A 7 -2.25 -7.35 3.17
N HIS A 8 -0.94 -7.41 2.96
CA HIS A 8 -0.08 -6.23 3.10
C HIS A 8 -0.38 -5.25 1.96
N ILE A 9 -0.97 -4.10 2.25
CA ILE A 9 -1.35 -3.08 1.25
C ILE A 9 -0.11 -2.62 0.46
N VAL A 10 0.99 -2.32 1.16
CA VAL A 10 2.34 -2.31 0.60
C VAL A 10 2.91 -3.73 0.68
N PHE A 11 2.96 -4.43 -0.45
CA PHE A 11 3.30 -5.85 -0.50
C PHE A 11 4.64 -6.18 0.18
N LYS A 12 4.67 -7.33 0.88
CA LYS A 12 5.88 -7.86 1.52
C LYS A 12 7.00 -8.05 0.49
N GLU A 13 6.67 -8.71 -0.63
CA GLU A 13 7.59 -9.02 -1.72
C GLU A 13 6.97 -8.68 -3.06
N GLY A 14 7.81 -8.32 -4.03
CA GLY A 14 7.39 -7.99 -5.38
C GLY A 14 8.18 -8.73 -6.45
N ARG A 15 7.59 -8.82 -7.65
CA ARG A 15 8.16 -9.49 -8.82
C ARG A 15 8.70 -8.47 -9.83
N GLY A 16 9.86 -8.74 -10.41
CA GLY A 16 10.49 -7.86 -11.39
C GLY A 16 11.04 -6.56 -10.78
N LYS A 17 11.86 -5.85 -11.56
CA LYS A 17 12.58 -4.65 -11.09
C LYS A 17 11.65 -3.49 -10.77
N LEU A 18 10.61 -3.28 -11.58
CA LEU A 18 9.72 -2.12 -11.47
C LEU A 18 8.83 -2.20 -10.22
N MET A 19 8.18 -3.35 -9.96
CA MET A 19 7.37 -3.53 -8.75
C MET A 19 8.23 -3.39 -7.50
N LYS A 20 9.42 -4.01 -7.47
CA LYS A 20 10.35 -3.89 -6.34
C LYS A 20 10.75 -2.43 -6.06
N ALA A 21 10.90 -1.61 -7.09
CA ALA A 21 11.17 -0.18 -6.92
C ALA A 21 10.00 0.55 -6.24
N TYR A 22 8.75 0.35 -6.67
CA TYR A 22 7.58 0.95 -6.02
C TYR A 22 7.40 0.49 -4.57
N LEU A 23 7.61 -0.81 -4.30
CA LEU A 23 7.54 -1.33 -2.95
C LEU A 23 8.63 -0.75 -2.05
N SER A 24 9.87 -0.63 -2.55
CA SER A 24 10.97 -0.01 -1.79
C SER A 24 10.65 1.42 -1.40
N LYS A 25 10.17 2.23 -2.36
CA LYS A 25 9.76 3.61 -2.11
C LYS A 25 8.59 3.71 -1.12
N SER A 26 7.57 2.88 -1.29
CA SER A 26 6.41 2.85 -0.39
C SER A 26 6.81 2.49 1.04
N LYS A 27 7.68 1.49 1.22
CA LYS A 27 8.20 1.09 2.54
C LYS A 27 9.00 2.21 3.20
N ALA A 28 9.84 2.91 2.43
CA ALA A 28 10.59 4.05 2.93
C ALA A 28 9.66 5.19 3.40
N ILE A 29 8.55 5.44 2.70
CA ILE A 29 7.53 6.40 3.16
C ILE A 29 6.91 5.92 4.47
N LEU A 30 6.51 4.65 4.58
CA LEU A 30 5.93 4.14 5.83
C LEU A 30 6.92 4.28 7.01
N GLU A 31 8.19 3.87 6.82
CA GLU A 31 9.22 3.95 7.86
C GLU A 31 9.53 5.40 8.28
N LYS A 32 9.53 6.34 7.34
CA LYS A 32 9.69 7.78 7.60
C LYS A 32 8.63 8.35 8.55
N HIS A 33 7.43 7.75 8.57
CA HIS A 33 6.29 8.16 9.39
C HIS A 33 6.06 7.23 10.60
N ASP A 34 7.08 6.47 11.02
CA ASP A 34 6.99 5.51 12.14
C ASP A 34 5.85 4.48 11.95
N ILE A 35 5.73 3.96 10.73
CA ILE A 35 4.83 2.87 10.38
C ILE A 35 5.69 1.67 9.98
N ASP A 36 5.71 0.63 10.81
CA ASP A 36 6.36 -0.64 10.47
C ASP A 36 5.60 -1.28 9.30
N TRP A 37 6.19 -1.29 8.11
CA TRP A 37 5.54 -1.84 6.92
C TRP A 37 5.31 -3.35 7.01
N TYR A 38 6.05 -4.07 7.86
CA TYR A 38 5.97 -5.52 7.96
C TYR A 38 5.00 -5.97 9.05
N LYS A 39 5.11 -5.41 10.26
CA LYS A 39 4.32 -5.80 11.45
C LYS A 39 3.33 -4.73 11.91
N GLY A 40 3.43 -3.49 11.42
CA GLY A 40 2.53 -2.41 11.79
C GLY A 40 1.10 -2.73 11.37
N LYS A 41 0.15 -2.55 12.29
CA LYS A 41 -1.28 -2.86 12.11
C LYS A 41 -1.96 -2.02 11.02
N GLU A 42 -1.29 -0.97 10.55
CA GLU A 42 -1.75 -0.05 9.52
C GLU A 42 -1.66 -0.63 8.10
N ASN A 43 -0.71 -1.55 7.86
CA ASN A 43 -0.47 -2.10 6.52
C ASN A 43 -1.23 -3.41 6.19
N PRO A 44 -1.54 -4.33 7.12
CA PRO A 44 -2.37 -5.49 6.81
C PRO A 44 -3.86 -5.15 6.85
N ILE A 45 -4.61 -5.66 5.88
CA ILE A 45 -6.09 -5.62 5.84
C ILE A 45 -6.64 -6.97 5.38
N TRP A 46 -7.86 -7.32 5.81
CA TRP A 46 -8.57 -8.46 5.20
C TRP A 46 -9.03 -8.09 3.79
N ALA A 47 -8.44 -8.75 2.79
CA ALA A 47 -8.82 -8.59 1.38
C ALA A 47 -8.73 -9.93 0.64
N PRO A 48 -9.43 -10.10 -0.51
CA PRO A 48 -9.27 -11.28 -1.35
C PRO A 48 -7.80 -11.48 -1.79
N ASN A 49 -7.37 -12.73 -1.95
CA ASN A 49 -6.01 -13.04 -2.42
C ASN A 49 -5.82 -12.78 -3.93
N LYS A 50 -5.89 -11.50 -4.32
CA LYS A 50 -5.70 -10.99 -5.67
C LYS A 50 -5.15 -9.55 -5.63
N GLY A 51 -4.85 -8.97 -6.79
CA GLY A 51 -4.44 -7.55 -6.89
C GLY A 51 -2.94 -7.28 -6.69
N HIS A 52 -2.12 -8.31 -6.44
CA HIS A 52 -0.65 -8.21 -6.33
C HIS A 52 0.05 -7.97 -7.69
N THR A 53 -0.27 -6.86 -8.35
CA THR A 53 0.23 -6.48 -9.68
C THR A 53 1.16 -5.27 -9.61
N THR A 54 2.03 -5.10 -10.62
CA THR A 54 2.95 -3.94 -10.66
C THR A 54 2.17 -2.62 -10.74
N ALA A 55 1.04 -2.61 -11.46
CA ALA A 55 0.17 -1.45 -11.56
C ALA A 55 -0.42 -1.06 -10.20
N ASN A 56 -0.89 -2.02 -9.41
CA ASN A 56 -1.44 -1.74 -8.09
C ASN A 56 -0.36 -1.33 -7.09
N ALA A 57 0.85 -1.90 -7.17
CA ALA A 57 1.99 -1.41 -6.39
C ALA A 57 2.32 0.06 -6.71
N LYS A 58 2.22 0.47 -7.98
CA LYS A 58 2.38 1.87 -8.39
C LYS A 58 1.27 2.75 -7.79
N LYS A 59 0.01 2.35 -7.91
CA LYS A 59 -1.14 3.10 -7.35
C LYS A 59 -1.00 3.33 -5.85
N VAL A 60 -0.58 2.31 -5.11
CA VAL A 60 -0.29 2.43 -3.67
C VAL A 60 0.85 3.42 -3.43
N TYR A 61 1.96 3.29 -4.17
CA TYR A 61 3.07 4.24 -4.08
C TYR A 61 2.64 5.68 -4.36
N ASP A 62 1.92 5.94 -5.45
CA ASP A 62 1.48 7.28 -5.83
C ASP A 62 0.58 7.89 -4.73
N ALA A 63 -0.32 7.10 -4.14
CA ALA A 63 -1.17 7.55 -3.04
C ALA A 63 -0.37 7.91 -1.78
N LEU A 64 0.64 7.09 -1.45
CA LEU A 64 1.53 7.35 -0.30
C LEU A 64 2.47 8.53 -0.55
N GLU A 65 2.99 8.69 -1.77
CA GLU A 65 3.85 9.82 -2.15
C GLU A 65 3.10 11.15 -2.07
N ASN A 66 1.85 11.18 -2.55
CA ASN A 66 0.98 12.35 -2.43
C ASN A 66 0.67 12.68 -0.96
N ALA A 67 0.48 11.66 -0.11
CA ALA A 67 0.23 11.86 1.32
C ALA A 67 1.50 12.25 2.10
N ASP A 68 2.67 11.75 1.73
CA ASP A 68 3.97 12.17 2.29
C ASP A 68 4.24 13.65 1.97
N ALA A 69 3.82 14.13 0.79
CA ALA A 69 3.99 15.51 0.34
C ALA A 69 5.44 16.02 0.50
N GLY A 70 6.41 15.18 0.14
CA GLY A 70 7.85 15.48 0.32
C GLY A 70 8.34 15.43 1.77
N GLY A 71 7.57 14.85 2.69
CA GLY A 71 7.85 14.78 4.13
C GLY A 71 7.13 15.82 4.97
N LEU A 72 6.25 16.62 4.37
CA LEU A 72 5.44 17.62 5.07
C LEU A 72 4.10 17.05 5.53
N GLY A 73 3.64 15.96 4.93
CA GLY A 73 2.45 15.24 5.37
C GLY A 73 2.66 14.62 6.75
N THR A 74 1.57 14.36 7.46
CA THR A 74 1.62 13.74 8.79
C THR A 74 1.52 12.22 8.68
N ARG A 75 1.92 11.52 9.75
CA ARG A 75 1.62 10.09 9.92
C ARG A 75 0.14 9.77 9.70
N SER A 76 -0.77 10.64 10.15
CA SER A 76 -2.21 10.46 9.96
C SER A 76 -2.62 10.48 8.50
N ASP A 77 -2.01 11.35 7.69
CA ASP A 77 -2.27 11.46 6.25
C ASP A 77 -1.83 10.18 5.52
N VAL A 78 -0.62 9.70 5.84
CA VAL A 78 -0.07 8.45 5.27
C VAL A 78 -0.92 7.24 5.68
N VAL A 79 -1.32 7.15 6.95
CA VAL A 79 -2.23 6.07 7.41
C VAL A 79 -3.59 6.15 6.72
N SER A 80 -4.12 7.35 6.51
CA SER A 80 -5.41 7.54 5.84
C SER A 80 -5.34 7.14 4.36
N ALA A 81 -4.27 7.51 3.66
CA ALA A 81 -4.01 7.07 2.30
C ALA A 81 -3.86 5.55 2.23
N LEU A 82 -3.06 4.96 3.13
CA LEU A 82 -2.86 3.51 3.20
C LEU A 82 -4.19 2.77 3.43
N ARG A 83 -5.01 3.22 4.38
CA ARG A 83 -6.35 2.65 4.65
C ARG A 83 -7.27 2.75 3.44
N LYS A 84 -7.27 3.89 2.74
CA LYS A 84 -8.07 4.07 1.50
C LYS A 84 -7.65 3.05 0.44
N MET A 85 -6.35 2.87 0.23
CA MET A 85 -5.83 1.86 -0.70
C MET A 85 -6.18 0.44 -0.28
N GLY A 86 -6.10 0.13 1.02
CA GLY A 86 -6.53 -1.15 1.58
C GLY A 86 -8.01 -1.44 1.37
N GLN A 87 -8.87 -0.42 1.49
CA GLN A 87 -10.29 -0.55 1.21
C GLN A 87 -10.53 -0.89 -0.27
N HIS A 88 -9.79 -0.28 -1.20
CA HIS A 88 -9.87 -0.63 -2.62
C HIS A 88 -9.45 -2.08 -2.91
N PHE A 89 -8.49 -2.64 -2.16
CA PHE A 89 -8.20 -4.08 -2.24
C PHE A 89 -9.34 -4.94 -1.70
N ALA A 90 -9.89 -4.58 -0.53
CA ALA A 90 -10.99 -5.31 0.12
C ALA A 90 -12.26 -5.33 -0.74
N ASP A 91 -12.58 -4.20 -1.36
CA ASP A 91 -13.75 -4.00 -2.23
C ASP A 91 -13.52 -4.44 -3.68
N GLU A 92 -12.32 -4.93 -4.00
CA GLU A 92 -11.98 -5.39 -5.35
C GLU A 92 -12.03 -4.28 -6.41
N THR A 93 -11.85 -3.01 -6.01
CA THR A 93 -11.94 -1.80 -6.85
C THR A 93 -10.58 -1.18 -7.19
N ILE A 94 -9.47 -1.69 -6.64
CA ILE A 94 -8.11 -1.16 -6.89
C ILE A 94 -7.76 -1.06 -8.38
N ASP A 95 -8.24 -2.00 -9.19
CA ASP A 95 -7.98 -2.04 -10.63
C ASP A 95 -8.75 -0.94 -11.39
N LEU A 96 -9.79 -0.35 -10.78
CA LEU A 96 -10.60 0.73 -11.35
C LEU A 96 -10.01 2.13 -11.10
N LEU A 97 -9.03 2.24 -10.20
CA LEU A 97 -8.32 3.49 -9.99
C LEU A 97 -7.52 3.86 -11.25
N PRO A 98 -7.39 5.16 -11.56
CA PRO A 98 -6.54 5.62 -12.66
C PRO A 98 -5.07 5.22 -12.48
#